data_AF-A0A4V2F4M8-F1
#
_entry.id   AF-A0A4V2F4M8-F1
#
_cell.length_a   1.000
_cell.length_b   1.000
_cell.length_c   1.000
_cell.angle_alpha   90.00
_cell.angle_beta   90.00
_cell.angle_gamma   90.00
#
_symmetry.space_group_name_H-M   'P 1'
#
loop_
_entity.id
_entity.type
_entity.pdbx_description
1 polymer ?
#
loop_
_entity_poly.entity_id
_entity_poly.type
_entity_poly.pdbx_seq_one_letter_code
_entity_poly.pdbx_strand_id
1 'polypeptide(L)'
;MRTSTRTRSLVATAAAAAGVLVPATAHADTTTPACDSTPGYVQGQPDTLKAGATSGAYLWADASGWHFRVTHPGKAKVVFTGRITSSQPMTVTRAADEKGDRVWLSLDRKSAIYRFTDYGQLDGLDLTTACGATLKVGVRSGKHELDPQHVFLGRHDARPKAVPFVIRPRSSEATAPAPKATPTPSATPAA
;
A
#
# COMPACT_ATOMS: atom_id res chain seq x y z
N MET A 1 -73.53 33.96 -22.40
CA MET A 1 -74.07 32.87 -23.25
C MET A 1 -72.93 31.91 -23.60
N ARG A 2 -73.23 30.60 -23.53
CA ARG A 2 -72.48 29.44 -24.05
C ARG A 2 -71.29 28.92 -23.24
N THR A 3 -71.64 27.99 -22.35
CA THR A 3 -70.94 26.75 -22.01
C THR A 3 -70.26 26.05 -23.20
N SER A 4 -69.06 25.49 -22.99
CA SER A 4 -68.66 24.24 -23.64
C SER A 4 -67.60 23.48 -22.82
N THR A 5 -68.03 22.33 -22.31
CA THR A 5 -67.28 21.26 -21.67
C THR A 5 -66.57 20.40 -22.72
N ARG A 6 -65.38 19.84 -22.43
CA ARG A 6 -64.80 18.56 -22.94
C ARG A 6 -63.46 18.33 -22.20
N THR A 7 -63.37 17.45 -21.21
CA THR A 7 -63.27 15.97 -21.23
C THR A 7 -61.91 15.42 -21.69
N ARG A 8 -61.14 14.96 -20.69
CA ARG A 8 -60.20 13.81 -20.58
C ARG A 8 -59.11 13.61 -21.65
N SER A 9 -57.86 13.47 -21.18
CA SER A 9 -57.17 12.17 -21.19
C SER A 9 -55.89 12.21 -20.35
N LEU A 10 -55.81 11.28 -19.39
CA LEU A 10 -54.60 10.90 -18.68
C LEU A 10 -53.75 10.03 -19.61
N VAL A 11 -52.49 10.38 -19.82
CA VAL A 11 -51.46 9.45 -20.29
C VAL A 11 -50.28 9.58 -19.33
N ALA A 12 -50.19 8.62 -18.41
CA ALA A 12 -49.03 8.46 -17.54
C ALA A 12 -48.01 7.59 -18.28
N THR A 13 -46.95 8.20 -18.78
CA THR A 13 -45.77 7.49 -19.28
C THR A 13 -44.82 7.23 -18.12
N ALA A 14 -44.82 5.99 -17.61
CA ALA A 14 -43.80 5.49 -16.71
C ALA A 14 -42.50 5.27 -17.51
N ALA A 15 -41.48 6.10 -17.27
CA ALA A 15 -40.13 5.88 -17.79
C ALA A 15 -39.42 4.87 -16.88
N ALA A 16 -39.16 3.66 -17.40
CA ALA A 16 -38.34 2.66 -16.74
C ALA A 16 -36.87 3.10 -16.77
N ALA A 17 -36.29 3.41 -15.61
CA ALA A 17 -34.86 3.65 -15.46
C ALA A 17 -34.13 2.30 -15.49
N ALA A 18 -33.46 1.99 -16.60
CA ALA A 18 -32.53 0.87 -16.67
C ALA A 18 -31.26 1.24 -15.88
N GLY A 19 -31.17 0.72 -14.64
CA GLY A 19 -29.96 0.82 -13.84
C GLY A 19 -28.85 -0.03 -14.43
N VAL A 20 -27.81 0.61 -14.97
CA VAL A 20 -26.57 -0.07 -15.34
C VAL A 20 -25.85 -0.43 -14.04
N LEU A 21 -25.90 -1.71 -13.67
CA LEU A 21 -25.04 -2.28 -12.64
C LEU A 21 -23.61 -2.31 -13.18
N VAL A 22 -22.79 -1.34 -12.79
CA VAL A 22 -21.34 -1.44 -12.95
C VAL A 22 -20.86 -2.51 -11.97
N PRO A 23 -20.18 -3.58 -12.43
CA PRO A 23 -19.59 -4.53 -11.50
C PRO A 23 -18.51 -3.80 -10.68
N ALA A 24 -18.73 -3.72 -9.37
CA ALA A 24 -17.68 -3.34 -8.44
C ALA A 24 -16.57 -4.39 -8.54
N THR A 25 -15.46 -4.04 -9.19
CA THR A 25 -14.24 -4.84 -9.10
C THR A 25 -13.78 -4.79 -7.65
N ALA A 26 -14.11 -5.84 -6.90
CA ALA A 26 -13.49 -6.08 -5.60
C ALA A 26 -11.98 -6.19 -5.83
N HIS A 27 -11.23 -5.19 -5.35
CA HIS A 27 -9.79 -5.35 -5.22
C HIS A 27 -9.58 -6.47 -4.21
N ALA A 28 -9.12 -7.62 -4.69
CA ALA A 28 -8.73 -8.71 -3.82
C ALA A 28 -7.65 -8.17 -2.87
N ASP A 29 -8.02 -8.03 -1.60
CA ASP A 29 -7.18 -7.62 -0.48
C ASP A 29 -6.17 -8.75 -0.23
N THR A 30 -5.24 -8.91 -1.18
CA THR A 30 -4.30 -10.03 -1.22
C THR A 30 -3.21 -9.72 -0.22
N THR A 31 -3.50 -10.03 1.04
CA THR A 31 -2.57 -9.87 2.17
C THR A 31 -1.35 -10.82 2.05
N THR A 32 -1.32 -11.67 1.00
CA THR A 32 -0.15 -12.51 0.71
C THR A 32 0.96 -11.63 0.14
N PRO A 33 2.13 -11.53 0.79
CA PRO A 33 3.25 -10.74 0.27
C PRO A 33 3.80 -11.36 -1.03
N ALA A 34 4.35 -10.53 -1.91
CA ALA A 34 5.04 -10.98 -3.14
C ALA A 34 6.23 -11.91 -2.84
N CYS A 35 6.76 -11.83 -1.62
CA CYS A 35 7.89 -12.60 -1.14
C CYS A 35 7.61 -13.13 0.27
N ASP A 36 7.83 -14.43 0.47
CA ASP A 36 7.74 -15.07 1.79
C ASP A 36 8.75 -14.53 2.81
N SER A 37 9.75 -13.76 2.39
CA SER A 37 10.71 -13.11 3.29
C SER A 37 10.28 -11.71 3.73
N THR A 38 9.15 -11.18 3.28
CA THR A 38 8.66 -9.86 3.72
C THR A 38 8.24 -9.90 5.20
N PRO A 39 8.72 -8.98 6.07
CA PRO A 39 8.29 -8.91 7.47
C PRO A 39 6.80 -8.62 7.64
N GLY A 40 6.16 -9.24 8.64
CA GLY A 40 4.72 -9.06 8.87
C GLY A 40 4.29 -7.60 9.12
N TYR A 41 5.14 -6.78 9.75
CA TYR A 41 4.80 -5.39 10.09
C TYR A 41 4.70 -4.45 8.88
N VAL A 42 5.07 -4.89 7.67
CA VAL A 42 4.87 -4.12 6.43
C VAL A 42 3.83 -4.77 5.51
N GLN A 43 3.21 -5.87 5.90
CA GLN A 43 2.28 -6.58 5.02
C GLN A 43 0.90 -5.90 4.98
N GLY A 44 0.35 -5.79 3.77
CA GLY A 44 -0.98 -5.26 3.51
C GLY A 44 -1.06 -3.74 3.59
N GLN A 45 -1.99 -3.16 2.83
CA GLN A 45 -2.22 -1.72 2.83
C GLN A 45 -2.65 -1.23 4.22
N PRO A 46 -2.11 -0.11 4.73
CA PRO A 46 -2.56 0.46 5.99
C PRO A 46 -4.06 0.81 5.96
N ASP A 47 -4.84 0.32 6.93
CA ASP A 47 -6.31 0.49 6.94
C ASP A 47 -6.72 1.98 7.10
N THR A 48 -5.82 2.82 7.61
CA THR A 48 -6.05 4.26 7.77
C THR A 48 -5.79 5.08 6.49
N LEU A 49 -5.18 4.47 5.47
CA LEU A 49 -4.78 5.15 4.25
C LEU A 49 -5.98 5.47 3.34
N LYS A 50 -6.13 6.76 3.05
CA LYS A 50 -7.03 7.32 2.03
C LYS A 50 -6.52 8.72 1.66
N ALA A 51 -6.95 9.25 0.52
CA ALA A 51 -6.68 10.66 0.21
C ALA A 51 -7.18 11.56 1.37
N GLY A 52 -6.35 12.50 1.80
CA GLY A 52 -6.67 13.39 2.92
C GLY A 52 -6.54 12.75 4.30
N ALA A 53 -5.95 11.54 4.41
CA ALA A 53 -5.67 10.92 5.71
C ALA A 53 -4.63 11.72 6.51
N THR A 54 -4.28 11.21 7.69
CA THR A 54 -3.26 11.80 8.55
C THR A 54 -1.99 12.11 7.76
N SER A 55 -1.45 13.31 7.93
CA SER A 55 -0.27 13.75 7.18
C SER A 55 0.88 12.80 7.41
N GLY A 56 1.43 12.20 6.36
CA GLY A 56 2.50 11.23 6.53
C GLY A 56 2.85 10.41 5.30
N ALA A 57 3.72 9.44 5.54
CA ALA A 57 4.16 8.45 4.57
C ALA A 57 3.65 7.07 4.96
N TYR A 58 3.11 6.35 3.98
CA TYR A 58 2.49 5.06 4.12
C TYR A 58 3.25 4.06 3.27
N LEU A 59 3.74 2.98 3.87
CA LEU A 59 4.56 1.98 3.19
C LEU A 59 4.06 0.58 3.52
N TRP A 60 3.78 -0.19 2.48
CA TRP A 60 3.43 -1.60 2.65
C TRP A 60 3.97 -2.45 1.52
N ALA A 61 3.85 -3.76 1.70
CA ALA A 61 4.10 -4.75 0.69
C ALA A 61 2.92 -5.73 0.63
N ASP A 62 2.58 -6.14 -0.59
CA ASP A 62 1.61 -7.19 -0.90
C ASP A 62 2.11 -8.02 -2.09
N ALA A 63 1.23 -8.83 -2.69
CA ALA A 63 1.57 -9.72 -3.80
C ALA A 63 2.11 -8.99 -5.04
N SER A 64 1.81 -7.70 -5.20
CA SER A 64 2.21 -6.90 -6.36
C SER A 64 3.53 -6.16 -6.17
N GLY A 65 4.06 -6.11 -4.95
CA GLY A 65 5.35 -5.51 -4.64
C GLY A 65 5.29 -4.62 -3.42
N TRP A 66 6.05 -3.53 -3.48
CA TRP A 66 6.09 -2.50 -2.44
C TRP A 66 5.38 -1.25 -2.90
N HIS A 67 4.64 -0.64 -2.00
CA HIS A 67 3.85 0.55 -2.27
C HIS A 67 4.23 1.63 -1.28
N PHE A 68 4.60 2.79 -1.80
CA PHE A 68 4.87 3.97 -1.01
C PHE A 68 3.88 5.06 -1.41
N ARG A 69 3.16 5.60 -0.43
CA ARG A 69 2.22 6.70 -0.62
C ARG A 69 2.51 7.81 0.38
N VAL A 70 2.19 9.03 0.00
CA VAL A 70 2.12 10.18 0.91
C VAL A 70 0.77 10.85 0.75
N THR A 71 0.28 11.46 1.82
CA THR A 71 -0.93 12.27 1.80
C THR A 71 -0.93 13.22 3.00
N HIS A 72 -1.82 14.21 3.00
CA HIS A 72 -2.13 15.02 4.17
C HIS A 72 -3.56 15.56 4.16
N PRO A 73 -4.11 16.02 5.30
CA PRO A 73 -5.43 16.64 5.35
C PRO A 73 -5.46 17.99 4.62
N GLY A 74 -6.59 18.31 4.01
CA GLY A 74 -6.81 19.58 3.32
C GLY A 74 -6.21 19.64 1.92
N LYS A 75 -6.08 20.85 1.37
CA LYS A 75 -5.64 21.09 -0.03
C LYS A 75 -4.43 22.02 -0.12
N ALA A 76 -3.81 22.34 1.02
CA ALA A 76 -2.60 23.15 1.02
C ALA A 76 -1.45 22.36 0.38
N LYS A 77 -0.58 23.02 -0.38
CA LYS A 77 0.57 22.35 -0.98
C LYS A 77 1.54 21.86 0.10
N VAL A 78 1.81 20.56 0.14
CA VAL A 78 2.90 19.96 0.92
C VAL A 78 3.85 19.26 -0.03
N VAL A 79 5.16 19.38 0.22
CA VAL A 79 6.17 18.73 -0.62
C VAL A 79 6.83 17.62 0.18
N PHE A 80 6.62 16.39 -0.26
CA PHE A 80 7.34 15.22 0.25
C PHE A 80 8.54 14.93 -0.64
N THR A 81 9.69 14.70 -0.03
CA THR A 81 10.91 14.28 -0.76
C THR A 81 11.57 13.14 -0.03
N GLY A 82 12.37 12.35 -0.75
CA GLY A 82 13.12 11.31 -0.08
C GLY A 82 13.86 10.39 -1.02
N ARG A 83 14.32 9.29 -0.44
CA ARG A 83 15.08 8.26 -1.13
C ARG A 83 14.71 6.89 -0.59
N ILE A 84 14.44 5.96 -1.50
CA ILE A 84 14.34 4.54 -1.19
C ILE A 84 15.54 3.85 -1.83
N THR A 85 16.32 3.15 -1.03
CA THR A 85 17.48 2.37 -1.49
C THR A 85 17.24 0.90 -1.22
N SER A 86 17.43 0.05 -2.23
CA SER A 86 17.37 -1.39 -2.13
C SER A 86 18.78 -1.98 -2.19
N SER A 87 19.02 -3.09 -1.49
CA SER A 87 20.27 -3.86 -1.64
C SER A 87 20.38 -4.54 -3.02
N GLN A 88 19.23 -4.75 -3.68
CA GLN A 88 19.11 -5.34 -5.01
C GLN A 88 18.52 -4.34 -6.02
N PRO A 89 18.74 -4.51 -7.34
CA PRO A 89 18.07 -3.71 -8.34
C PRO A 89 16.54 -3.71 -8.18
N MET A 90 15.89 -2.60 -8.54
CA MET A 90 14.44 -2.45 -8.46
C MET A 90 13.85 -1.90 -9.77
N THR A 91 12.56 -2.13 -9.95
CA THR A 91 11.72 -1.35 -10.88
C THR A 91 10.92 -0.34 -10.06
N VAL A 92 10.58 0.80 -10.67
CA VAL A 92 9.79 1.84 -10.00
C VAL A 92 8.82 2.41 -11.01
N THR A 93 7.55 2.48 -10.61
CA THR A 93 6.49 3.15 -11.35
C THR A 93 5.87 4.20 -10.45
N ARG A 94 5.56 5.38 -10.98
CA ARG A 94 4.85 6.40 -10.23
C ARG A 94 3.40 5.96 -10.00
N ALA A 95 2.89 6.28 -8.82
CA ALA A 95 1.49 6.11 -8.50
C ALA A 95 0.82 7.49 -8.45
N ALA A 96 -0.37 7.60 -9.06
CA ALA A 96 -1.14 8.84 -9.19
C ALA A 96 -0.35 10.00 -9.84
N ASP A 97 -0.34 10.03 -11.17
CA ASP A 97 0.47 10.97 -11.94
C ASP A 97 -0.07 12.41 -11.89
N GLU A 98 0.28 13.16 -10.84
CA GLU A 98 0.01 14.60 -10.77
C GLU A 98 1.15 15.45 -11.39
N LYS A 99 0.79 16.66 -11.82
CA LYS A 99 1.71 17.61 -12.45
C LYS A 99 2.66 18.18 -11.38
N GLY A 100 3.90 17.70 -11.36
CA GLY A 100 4.96 18.22 -10.49
C GLY A 100 5.74 17.15 -9.74
N ASP A 101 5.21 15.94 -9.79
CA ASP A 101 5.81 14.75 -9.20
C ASP A 101 6.94 14.22 -10.06
N ARG A 102 8.00 13.78 -9.39
CA ARG A 102 9.23 13.31 -10.02
C ARG A 102 9.76 12.13 -9.26
N VAL A 103 10.17 11.11 -10.00
CA VAL A 103 10.90 9.96 -9.48
C VAL A 103 12.08 9.71 -10.40
N TRP A 104 13.28 9.59 -9.83
CA TRP A 104 14.51 9.28 -10.54
C TRP A 104 15.09 7.99 -9.99
N LEU A 105 15.33 7.03 -10.88
CA LEU A 105 15.99 5.78 -10.54
C LEU A 105 17.47 5.88 -10.94
N SER A 106 18.37 5.52 -10.02
CA SER A 106 19.82 5.47 -10.28
C SER A 106 20.16 4.45 -11.38
N LEU A 107 21.34 4.61 -12.01
CA LEU A 107 21.80 3.73 -13.08
C LEU A 107 21.91 2.25 -12.65
N ASP A 108 22.36 2.01 -11.41
CA ASP A 108 22.41 0.67 -10.81
C ASP A 108 21.03 0.13 -10.39
N ARG A 109 19.99 0.96 -10.54
CA ARG A 109 18.60 0.70 -10.16
C ARG A 109 18.42 0.36 -8.69
N LYS A 110 19.34 0.76 -7.82
CA LYS A 110 19.27 0.49 -6.37
C LYS A 110 18.78 1.68 -5.57
N SER A 111 18.57 2.85 -6.18
CA SER A 111 18.07 4.03 -5.47
C SER A 111 17.04 4.79 -6.28
N ALA A 112 15.85 4.94 -5.71
CA ALA A 112 14.81 5.83 -6.18
C ALA A 112 14.84 7.12 -5.36
N ILE A 113 15.04 8.27 -5.99
CA ILE A 113 14.87 9.60 -5.38
C ILE A 113 13.54 10.14 -5.86
N TYR A 114 12.74 10.71 -4.97
CA TYR A 114 11.42 11.22 -5.32
C TYR A 114 11.17 12.61 -4.77
N ARG A 115 10.24 13.30 -5.43
CA ARG A 115 9.63 14.55 -5.01
C ARG A 115 8.15 14.51 -5.41
N PHE A 116 7.28 14.59 -4.42
CA PHE A 116 5.83 14.64 -4.59
C PHE A 116 5.31 16.01 -4.14
N THR A 117 4.46 16.63 -4.96
CA THR A 117 3.81 17.90 -4.66
C THR A 117 2.34 17.63 -4.35
N ASP A 118 2.10 17.27 -3.12
CA ASP A 118 0.81 16.79 -2.66
C ASP A 118 -0.13 17.95 -2.31
N TYR A 119 -1.40 17.76 -2.66
CA TYR A 119 -2.53 18.63 -2.34
C TYR A 119 -3.61 17.86 -1.56
N GLY A 120 -3.18 16.88 -0.77
CA GLY A 120 -4.01 15.97 0.01
C GLY A 120 -4.59 14.81 -0.80
N GLN A 121 -4.02 14.50 -1.96
CA GLN A 121 -4.32 13.29 -2.71
C GLN A 121 -3.37 12.15 -2.27
N LEU A 122 -3.36 11.05 -3.01
CA LEU A 122 -2.44 9.94 -2.77
C LEU A 122 -1.33 9.98 -3.82
N ASP A 123 -0.25 10.71 -3.53
CA ASP A 123 0.94 10.66 -4.38
C ASP A 123 1.85 9.51 -3.97
N GLY A 124 2.65 8.98 -4.89
CA GLY A 124 3.64 7.99 -4.50
C GLY A 124 4.32 7.25 -5.63
N LEU A 125 4.80 6.06 -5.27
CA LEU A 125 5.41 5.13 -6.19
C LEU A 125 5.14 3.69 -5.77
N ASP A 126 5.17 2.81 -6.76
CA ASP A 126 5.22 1.36 -6.59
C ASP A 126 6.59 0.88 -7.03
N LEU A 127 7.15 -0.10 -6.33
CA LEU A 127 8.42 -0.70 -6.68
C LEU A 127 8.40 -2.22 -6.53
N THR A 128 9.19 -2.89 -7.37
CA THR A 128 9.47 -4.32 -7.24
C THR A 128 10.96 -4.54 -7.16
N THR A 129 11.39 -5.50 -6.35
CA THR A 129 12.80 -5.88 -6.19
C THR A 129 12.86 -7.38 -5.85
N ALA A 130 14.05 -7.99 -5.95
CA ALA A 130 14.21 -9.40 -5.63
C ALA A 130 13.85 -9.72 -4.18
N CYS A 131 13.30 -10.92 -3.93
CA CYS A 131 13.03 -11.37 -2.57
C CYS A 131 14.31 -11.39 -1.73
N GLY A 132 14.19 -11.09 -0.43
CA GLY A 132 15.36 -10.96 0.44
C GLY A 132 16.10 -9.62 0.33
N ALA A 133 15.62 -8.68 -0.48
CA ALA A 133 16.18 -7.33 -0.50
C ALA A 133 15.94 -6.59 0.83
N THR A 134 16.94 -5.82 1.25
CA THR A 134 16.80 -4.83 2.31
C THR A 134 16.40 -3.50 1.70
N LEU A 135 15.44 -2.80 2.30
CA LEU A 135 15.04 -1.45 1.90
C LEU A 135 15.43 -0.43 2.97
N LYS A 136 16.15 0.62 2.58
CA LYS A 136 16.36 1.82 3.39
C LYS A 136 15.45 2.93 2.88
N VAL A 137 14.62 3.48 3.74
CA VAL A 137 13.59 4.46 3.39
C VAL A 137 13.84 5.74 4.17
N GLY A 138 14.04 6.83 3.44
CA GLY A 138 14.05 8.19 3.97
C GLY A 138 12.91 8.99 3.36
N VAL A 139 12.24 9.80 4.19
CA VAL A 139 11.20 10.74 3.76
C VAL A 139 11.33 12.04 4.55
N ARG A 140 11.04 13.14 3.88
CA ARG A 140 11.08 14.51 4.39
C ARG A 140 9.79 15.21 4.00
N SER A 141 9.30 16.09 4.87
CA SER A 141 8.27 17.07 4.54
C SER A 141 8.89 18.46 4.60
N GLY A 142 8.89 19.16 3.47
CA GLY A 142 9.66 20.40 3.32
C GLY A 142 11.15 20.17 3.57
N LYS A 143 11.72 20.89 4.55
CA LYS A 143 13.15 20.81 4.90
C LYS A 143 13.47 19.80 6.01
N HIS A 144 12.48 19.20 6.65
CA HIS A 144 12.68 18.34 7.82
C HIS A 144 12.48 16.87 7.46
N GLU A 145 13.25 15.99 8.11
CA GLU A 145 12.89 14.57 8.13
C GLU A 145 11.51 14.42 8.75
N LEU A 146 10.71 13.52 8.18
CA LEU A 146 9.39 13.26 8.71
C LEU A 146 9.53 12.59 10.09
N ASP A 147 8.72 13.05 11.04
CA ASP A 147 8.67 12.40 12.36
C ASP A 147 8.27 10.92 12.19
N PRO A 148 8.94 9.97 12.87
CA PRO A 148 8.59 8.54 12.79
C PRO A 148 7.12 8.23 13.13
N GLN A 149 6.46 9.06 13.95
CA GLN A 149 5.02 8.95 14.26
C GLN A 149 4.11 9.26 13.06
N HIS A 150 4.67 9.83 11.99
CA HIS A 150 4.01 10.12 10.73
C HIS A 150 4.42 9.15 9.61
N VAL A 151 5.09 8.04 9.95
CA VAL A 151 5.37 6.92 9.03
C VAL A 151 4.54 5.72 9.42
N PHE A 152 3.70 5.23 8.52
CA PHE A 152 2.73 4.15 8.74
C PHE A 152 3.15 2.93 7.93
N LEU A 153 3.41 1.81 8.60
CA LEU A 153 3.90 0.58 7.97
C LEU A 153 2.86 -0.55 8.05
N GLY A 154 2.55 -1.13 6.90
CA GLY A 154 1.64 -2.27 6.79
C GLY A 154 0.22 -2.00 7.29
N ARG A 155 -0.62 -3.04 7.27
CA ARG A 155 -2.05 -2.95 7.63
C ARG A 155 -2.30 -2.30 8.99
N HIS A 156 -1.42 -2.59 9.96
CA HIS A 156 -1.58 -2.20 11.35
C HIS A 156 -0.85 -0.90 11.73
N ASP A 157 -0.45 -0.07 10.76
CA ASP A 157 0.16 1.24 11.00
C ASP A 157 1.38 1.19 11.94
N ALA A 158 2.22 0.16 11.80
CA ALA A 158 3.44 0.04 12.58
C ALA A 158 4.36 1.24 12.34
N ARG A 159 5.18 1.61 13.34
CA ARG A 159 6.03 2.80 13.30
C ARG A 159 7.52 2.42 13.32
N PRO A 160 8.37 3.05 12.48
CA PRO A 160 9.81 2.95 12.67
C PRO A 160 10.24 3.74 13.92
N LYS A 161 11.45 3.47 14.41
CA LYS A 161 12.03 4.22 15.55
C LYS A 161 12.67 5.55 15.14
N ALA A 162 13.03 5.69 13.87
CA ALA A 162 13.73 6.86 13.32
C ALA A 162 13.46 6.94 11.81
N VAL A 163 13.71 8.11 11.22
CA VAL A 163 13.80 8.30 9.77
C VAL A 163 15.21 8.82 9.48
N PRO A 164 15.95 8.24 8.51
CA PRO A 164 15.60 7.06 7.71
C PRO A 164 15.58 5.76 8.53
N PHE A 165 14.80 4.78 8.08
CA PHE A 165 14.75 3.43 8.66
C PHE A 165 15.11 2.35 7.63
N VAL A 166 15.31 1.13 8.13
CA VAL A 166 15.68 -0.03 7.32
C VAL A 166 14.69 -1.17 7.57
N ILE A 167 14.10 -1.68 6.50
CA ILE A 167 13.33 -2.92 6.49
C ILE A 167 14.24 -4.03 6.00
N ARG A 168 14.48 -5.01 6.86
CA ARG A 168 15.25 -6.22 6.54
C ARG A 168 14.28 -7.35 6.22
N PRO A 169 14.61 -8.26 5.28
CA PRO A 169 13.82 -9.47 5.11
C PRO A 169 13.82 -10.27 6.42
N ARG A 170 12.77 -11.06 6.62
CA ARG A 170 12.78 -12.12 7.62
C ARG A 170 13.95 -13.04 7.30
N SER A 171 14.77 -13.31 8.30
CA SER A 171 15.70 -14.43 8.23
C SER A 171 14.88 -15.67 7.93
N SER A 172 15.20 -16.37 6.85
CA SER A 172 14.86 -17.77 6.76
C SER A 172 15.74 -18.48 7.78
N GLU A 173 15.38 -18.42 9.06
CA GLU A 173 15.78 -19.54 9.91
C GLU A 173 15.10 -20.72 9.25
N ALA A 174 15.91 -21.55 8.58
CA ALA A 174 15.45 -22.80 8.00
C ALA A 174 14.56 -23.43 9.06
N THR A 175 13.39 -23.92 8.66
CA THR A 175 12.71 -24.97 9.40
C THR A 175 13.79 -25.98 9.79
N ALA A 176 14.29 -25.91 11.03
CA ALA A 176 15.11 -26.97 11.56
C ALA A 176 14.22 -28.20 11.40
N PRO A 177 14.68 -29.26 10.70
CA PRO A 177 13.87 -30.46 10.62
C PRO A 177 13.49 -30.83 12.04
N ALA A 178 12.19 -31.01 12.28
CA ALA A 178 11.69 -31.47 13.56
C ALA A 178 12.60 -32.62 14.03
N PRO A 179 13.05 -32.62 15.31
CA PRO A 179 13.87 -33.72 15.80
C PRO A 179 13.13 -35.02 15.47
N LYS A 180 13.78 -35.91 14.69
CA LYS A 180 13.23 -37.24 14.40
C LYS A 180 12.87 -37.86 15.74
N ALA A 181 11.59 -38.16 15.94
CA ALA A 181 11.12 -38.84 17.14
C ALA A 181 11.97 -40.09 17.35
N THR A 182 12.66 -40.16 18.48
CA THR A 182 13.35 -41.36 18.92
C THR A 182 12.28 -42.44 19.13
N PRO A 183 12.36 -43.62 18.49
CA PRO A 183 11.41 -44.67 18.76
C PRO A 183 11.54 -45.09 20.22
N THR A 184 10.44 -44.95 20.98
CA THR A 184 10.28 -45.53 22.31
C THR A 184 10.49 -47.05 22.21
N PRO A 185 11.39 -47.67 23.00
CA PRO A 185 11.48 -49.12 23.03
C PRO A 185 10.17 -49.69 23.57
N SER A 186 9.53 -50.55 22.78
CA SER A 186 8.34 -51.30 23.20
C SER A 186 8.71 -52.22 24.37
N ALA A 187 8.04 -52.04 25.50
CA ALA A 187 8.10 -52.97 26.61
C ALA A 187 7.50 -54.32 26.19
N THR A 188 8.27 -55.38 26.40
CA THR A 188 7.83 -56.78 26.27
C THR A 188 6.87 -57.11 27.42
N PRO A 189 5.70 -57.73 27.18
CA PRO A 189 4.89 -58.25 28.28
C PRO A 189 5.53 -59.55 28.80
N ALA A 190 5.75 -59.61 30.11
CA ALA A 190 6.13 -60.83 30.80
C ALA A 190 4.93 -61.79 30.89
N ALA A 191 5.23 -63.09 30.74
CA ALA A 191 4.29 -64.21 30.85
C ALA A 191 3.91 -64.52 32.31
#